data_AF-A0A7X7CEL3-F1
#
_entry.id   AF-A0A7X7CEL3-F1
#
_cell.length_a   1.000
_cell.length_b   1.000
_cell.length_c   1.000
_cell.angle_alpha   90.00
_cell.angle_beta   90.00
_cell.angle_gamma   90.00
#
_symmetry.space_group_name_H-M   'P 1'
#
loop_
_entity.id
_entity.type
_entity.pdbx_description
1 polymer ?
#
loop_
_entity_poly.entity_id
_entity_poly.type
_entity_poly.pdbx_seq_one_letter_code
_entity_poly.pdbx_strand_id
1 'polypeptide(L)'
;RAEEEGDEEAAEMLTTDGRILELEPMVRDSIVTELPFQPLCRPDCPGLCPTCGIRMEDAEEGHSHEVIDPRFAALAKLFEEAEDSAEGDA
;
A
#
# COMPACT_ATOMS: atom_id res chain seq x y z
N ARG A 1 3.82 6.34 -41.87
CA ARG A 1 3.32 4.99 -42.23
C ARG A 1 4.45 4.02 -41.95
N ALA A 2 4.32 3.27 -40.86
CA ALA A 2 5.09 2.09 -40.46
C ALA A 2 4.04 1.28 -39.69
N GLU A 3 3.26 0.47 -40.41
CA GLU A 3 3.52 -0.97 -40.62
C GLU A 3 3.29 -1.71 -39.29
N GLU A 4 2.00 -2.01 -39.13
CA GLU A 4 1.36 -2.96 -38.23
C GLU A 4 1.97 -4.35 -38.51
N GLU A 5 2.99 -4.72 -37.74
CA GLU A 5 3.42 -6.11 -37.59
C GLU A 5 2.40 -6.79 -36.68
N GLY A 6 1.61 -7.69 -37.26
CA GLY A 6 0.48 -8.34 -36.62
C GLY A 6 0.87 -9.15 -35.39
N ASP A 7 0.10 -8.94 -34.32
CA ASP A 7 0.05 -9.88 -33.20
C ASP A 7 -1.05 -10.91 -33.53
N GLU A 8 -0.63 -12.04 -34.12
CA GLU A 8 -1.51 -13.18 -34.43
C GLU A 8 -2.05 -13.88 -33.15
N GLU A 9 -1.72 -13.36 -31.96
CA GLU A 9 -2.15 -13.85 -30.64
C GLU A 9 -2.87 -12.77 -29.81
N ALA A 10 -3.50 -11.77 -30.46
CA ALA A 10 -4.51 -10.92 -29.82
C ALA A 10 -5.74 -11.76 -29.45
N ALA A 11 -5.63 -12.48 -28.32
CA ALA A 11 -6.59 -13.33 -27.65
C ALA A 11 -8.02 -13.10 -28.15
N GLU A 12 -8.56 -14.11 -28.85
CA GLU A 12 -9.92 -14.21 -29.38
C GLU A 12 -10.87 -13.19 -28.75
N MET A 13 -10.90 -11.97 -29.31
CA MET A 13 -11.62 -10.86 -28.70
C MET A 13 -13.09 -11.24 -28.60
N LEU A 14 -13.65 -11.16 -27.41
CA LEU A 14 -15.05 -11.48 -27.18
C LEU A 14 -15.90 -10.48 -27.96
N THR A 15 -16.39 -10.94 -29.11
CA THR A 15 -17.26 -10.15 -29.97
C THR A 15 -18.72 -10.52 -29.72
N THR A 16 -19.59 -9.51 -29.73
CA THR A 16 -21.04 -9.70 -29.84
C THR A 16 -21.51 -8.83 -30.99
N ASP A 17 -22.16 -9.42 -32.00
CA ASP A 17 -22.60 -8.74 -33.21
C ASP A 17 -21.49 -7.91 -33.92
N GLY A 18 -20.25 -8.41 -33.90
CA GLY A 18 -19.11 -7.72 -34.53
C GLY A 18 -18.59 -6.49 -33.77
N ARG A 19 -19.01 -6.30 -32.51
CA ARG A 19 -18.50 -5.25 -31.61
C ARG A 19 -17.64 -5.86 -30.51
N ILE A 20 -16.60 -5.13 -30.12
CA ILE A 20 -15.72 -5.48 -29.00
C ILE A 20 -16.47 -5.22 -27.69
N LEU A 21 -16.46 -6.19 -26.79
CA LEU A 21 -16.98 -6.04 -25.44
C LEU A 21 -15.85 -5.70 -24.45
N GLU A 22 -16.00 -4.60 -23.73
CA GLU A 22 -15.11 -4.20 -22.64
C GLU A 22 -15.58 -4.85 -21.33
N LEU A 23 -15.04 -6.02 -20.99
CA LEU A 23 -15.46 -6.78 -19.81
C LEU A 23 -14.73 -6.39 -18.52
N GLU A 24 -13.61 -5.68 -18.62
CA GLU A 24 -12.80 -5.28 -17.47
C GLU A 24 -13.63 -4.67 -16.33
N PRO A 25 -14.48 -3.65 -16.55
CA PRO A 25 -15.25 -3.05 -15.46
C PRO A 25 -16.23 -4.03 -14.82
N MET A 26 -16.94 -4.83 -15.62
CA MET A 26 -17.93 -5.79 -15.10
C MET A 26 -17.27 -6.87 -14.25
N VAL A 27 -16.13 -7.40 -14.71
CA VAL A 27 -15.37 -8.42 -13.99
C VAL A 27 -14.76 -7.84 -12.73
N ARG A 28 -14.07 -6.70 -12.83
CA ARG A 28 -13.45 -5.99 -11.70
C ARG A 28 -14.47 -5.70 -10.61
N ASP A 29 -15.61 -5.11 -10.97
CA ASP A 29 -16.62 -4.71 -10.00
C ASP A 29 -17.28 -5.92 -9.33
N SER A 30 -17.32 -7.08 -10.00
CA SER A 30 -17.84 -8.33 -9.43
C SER A 30 -16.87 -8.98 -8.43
N ILE A 31 -15.56 -8.84 -8.62
CA ILE A 31 -14.55 -9.56 -7.80
C ILE A 31 -13.89 -8.70 -6.72
N VAL A 32 -13.86 -7.37 -6.89
CA VAL A 32 -13.10 -6.46 -5.98
C VAL A 32 -13.57 -6.57 -4.53
N THR A 33 -14.86 -6.80 -4.30
CA THR A 33 -15.45 -6.95 -2.96
C THR A 33 -15.07 -8.26 -2.27
N GLU A 34 -14.68 -9.27 -3.03
CA GLU A 34 -14.28 -10.60 -2.53
C GLU A 34 -12.77 -10.69 -2.28
N LEU A 35 -11.99 -9.76 -2.85
CA LEU A 35 -10.54 -9.74 -2.69
C LEU A 35 -10.14 -9.32 -1.27
N PRO A 36 -9.03 -9.87 -0.75
CA PRO A 36 -8.48 -9.41 0.52
C PRO A 36 -8.05 -7.95 0.41
N PHE A 37 -8.25 -7.18 1.49
CA PHE A 37 -7.93 -5.74 1.53
C PHE A 37 -6.44 -5.46 1.26
N GLN A 38 -5.55 -6.40 1.60
CA GLN A 38 -4.12 -6.32 1.35
C GLN A 38 -3.64 -7.65 0.73
N PRO A 39 -3.71 -7.80 -0.60
CA PRO A 39 -3.18 -8.99 -1.26
C PRO A 39 -1.67 -9.03 -1.09
N LEU A 40 -1.19 -10.12 -0.50
CA LEU A 40 0.23 -10.39 -0.34
C LEU A 40 0.75 -11.17 -1.56
N CYS A 41 2.04 -11.02 -1.88
CA CYS A 41 2.64 -11.76 -3.00
C CYS A 41 2.79 -13.27 -2.73
N ARG A 42 2.69 -13.71 -1.47
CA ARG A 42 2.69 -15.11 -1.03
C ARG A 42 1.99 -15.26 0.34
N PRO A 43 1.53 -16.47 0.73
CA PRO A 43 0.77 -16.67 1.97
C PRO A 43 1.49 -16.24 3.27
N ASP A 44 2.82 -16.29 3.30
CA ASP A 44 3.68 -15.98 4.43
C ASP A 44 4.45 -14.66 4.24
N CYS A 45 4.02 -13.80 3.31
CA CYS A 45 4.72 -12.54 3.05
C CYS A 45 4.53 -11.56 4.23
N PRO A 46 5.61 -11.01 4.80
CA PRO A 46 5.50 -9.97 5.82
C PRO A 46 4.90 -8.65 5.31
N GLY A 47 4.79 -8.47 3.99
CA GLY A 47 4.21 -7.29 3.35
C GLY A 47 5.21 -6.16 3.14
N LEU A 48 4.67 -4.96 2.90
CA LEU A 48 5.43 -3.72 2.70
C LEU A 48 5.30 -2.83 3.93
N CYS A 49 6.32 -2.04 4.22
CA CYS A 49 6.23 -0.99 5.23
C CYS A 49 5.18 0.04 4.79
N PRO A 50 4.15 0.36 5.62
CA PRO A 50 3.10 1.30 5.24
C PRO A 50 3.61 2.74 5.10
N THR A 51 4.80 3.05 5.63
CA THR A 51 5.39 4.39 5.58
C THR A 51 6.28 4.61 4.37
N CYS A 52 7.18 3.67 4.06
CA CYS A 52 8.17 3.85 2.99
C CYS A 52 8.02 2.85 1.82
N GLY A 53 7.20 1.83 1.96
CA GLY A 53 6.95 0.82 0.92
C GLY A 53 8.06 -0.23 0.74
N ILE A 54 9.13 -0.22 1.57
CA ILE A 54 10.14 -1.29 1.52
C ILE A 54 9.49 -2.64 1.85
N ARG A 55 9.96 -3.70 1.21
CA ARG A 55 9.58 -5.05 1.59
C ARG A 55 10.13 -5.31 2.99
N MET A 56 9.27 -5.73 3.91
CA MET A 56 9.67 -6.00 5.29
C MET A 56 10.71 -7.12 5.40
N GLU A 57 10.79 -8.00 4.39
CA GLU A 57 11.82 -9.03 4.24
C GLU A 57 13.23 -8.46 3.92
N ASP A 58 13.28 -7.29 3.28
CA ASP A 58 14.52 -6.62 2.88
C ASP A 58 14.92 -5.48 3.85
N ALA A 59 14.12 -5.26 4.91
CA ALA A 59 14.33 -4.19 5.88
C ALA A 59 15.35 -4.58 6.95
N GLU A 60 16.11 -3.60 7.44
CA GLU A 60 17.06 -3.79 8.55
C GLU A 60 16.33 -4.20 9.85
N GLU A 61 17.04 -4.89 10.75
CA GLU A 61 16.49 -5.26 12.06
C GLU A 61 16.03 -4.00 12.84
N GLY A 62 14.80 -4.02 13.34
CA GLY A 62 14.23 -2.88 14.06
C GLY A 62 13.68 -1.76 13.16
N HIS A 63 13.51 -2.00 11.86
CA HIS A 63 12.94 -1.03 10.92
C HIS A 63 11.62 -0.43 11.44
N SER A 64 11.65 0.88 11.69
CA SER A 64 10.52 1.65 12.20
C SER A 64 10.62 3.10 11.71
N HIS A 65 9.49 3.79 11.71
CA HIS A 65 9.42 5.20 11.40
C HIS A 65 8.74 5.92 12.55
N GLU A 66 9.47 6.79 13.22
CA GLU A 66 8.88 7.68 14.21
C GLU A 66 8.21 8.85 13.50
N VAL A 67 6.90 8.99 13.70
CA VAL A 67 6.11 10.11 13.17
C VAL A 67 5.54 10.87 14.35
N ILE A 68 6.17 11.99 14.68
CA ILE A 68 5.66 12.89 15.71
C ILE A 68 4.60 13.78 15.07
N ASP A 69 3.35 13.65 15.52
CA ASP A 69 2.28 14.53 15.08
C ASP A 69 2.56 15.96 15.58
N PRO A 70 2.66 16.96 14.69
CA PRO A 70 2.97 18.33 15.08
C PRO A 70 1.96 18.93 16.07
N ARG A 71 0.72 18.43 16.10
CA ARG A 71 -0.31 18.85 17.07
C ARG A 71 0.04 18.47 18.49
N PHE A 72 0.83 17.42 18.69
CA PHE A 72 1.29 16.95 20.00
C PHE A 72 2.65 17.50 20.40
N ALA A 73 3.31 18.31 19.57
CA ALA A 73 4.63 18.86 19.87
C ALA A 73 4.67 19.66 21.20
N ALA A 74 3.56 20.30 21.58
CA ALA A 74 3.47 21.02 22.85
C ALA A 74 3.48 20.12 24.09
N LEU A 75 3.14 18.83 23.96
CA LEU A 75 3.14 17.88 25.08
C LEU A 75 4.55 17.53 25.56
N ALA A 76 5.57 17.64 24.71
CA ALA A 76 6.96 17.41 25.09
C ALA A 76 7.38 18.30 26.28
N LYS A 77 6.94 19.56 26.28
CA LYS A 77 7.21 20.52 27.37
C LYS A 77 6.62 20.11 28.71
N LEU A 78 5.46 19.44 28.70
CA LEU A 78 4.83 18.98 29.93
C LEU A 78 5.62 17.83 30.58
N PHE A 79 6.31 17.01 29.79
CA PHE A 79 7.18 15.95 30.32
C PHE A 79 8.47 16.53 30.91
N GLU A 80 9.09 17.51 30.24
CA GLU A 80 10.24 18.25 30.77
C GLU A 80 9.91 18.92 32.12
N GLU A 81 8.75 19.60 32.21
CA GLU A 81 8.29 20.22 33.45
C GLU A 81 8.01 19.20 34.57
N ALA A 82 7.53 18.00 34.22
CA ALA A 82 7.25 16.94 35.19
C ALA A 82 8.52 16.29 35.75
N GLU A 83 9.57 16.13 34.93
CA GLU A 83 10.88 15.63 35.35
C GLU A 83 11.58 16.62 36.30
N ASP A 84 11.61 17.91 35.93
CA ASP A 84 12.14 18.97 36.79
C ASP A 84 11.41 19.07 38.15
N SER A 85 10.10 18.81 38.14
CA SER A 85 9.28 18.79 39.36
C SER A 85 9.56 17.57 40.25
N ALA A 86 10.00 16.44 39.67
CA ALA A 86 10.31 15.21 40.39
C ALA A 86 11.73 15.23 40.98
N GLU A 87 12.69 15.88 40.30
CA GLU A 87 14.06 16.07 40.81
C GLU A 87 14.15 17.13 41.92
N GLY A 88 13.20 18.05 42.02
CA GLY A 88 13.15 19.10 43.04
C GLY A 88 12.64 18.66 44.43
N ASP A 89 12.14 17.43 44.57
CA ASP A 89 11.61 16.86 45.83
C ASP A 89 12.56 15.83 46.48
N ALA A 90 13.76 15.63 45.90
CA ALA A 90 14.83 14.76 46.43
C ALA A 90 15.94 15.55 47.15
#